data_AF-A0A536WSN8-F1
#
_entry.id   AF-A0A536WSN8-F1
#
_cell.length_a   1.000
_cell.length_b   1.000
_cell.length_c   1.000
_cell.angle_alpha   90.00
_cell.angle_beta   90.00
_cell.angle_gamma   90.00
#
_symmetry.space_group_name_H-M   'P 1'
#
loop_
_entity.id
_entity.type
_entity.pdbx_description
1 polymer ?
#
loop_
_entity_poly.entity_id
_entity_poly.type
_entity_poly.pdbx_seq_one_letter_code
_entity_poly.pdbx_strand_id
1 'polypeptide(L)'
;DRRTFIGAVFGGLIAGPLTATAQQGEHVPRIGYVTRASSTFGMLPVEQEFLDGLHDHGYVEGRNVVIEVRSAGGRPERFAELATELVRLPVDVLLVGVCGAPLDAARSATQTIPIVVATCNDDLVETGIVNSLAGPVGTSRDYPS
;
A
#
# COMPACT_ATOMS: atom_id res chain seq x y z
N ASP A 1 -53.50 20.98 30.79
CA ASP A 1 -53.11 20.09 31.91
C ASP A 1 -53.18 18.64 31.49
N ARG A 2 -52.35 17.68 31.91
CA ARG A 2 -50.93 17.59 32.30
C ARG A 2 -50.71 16.09 32.62
N ARG A 3 -49.68 15.47 32.03
CA ARG A 3 -49.03 14.19 32.42
C ARG A 3 -49.86 12.92 32.12
N THR A 4 -49.34 11.94 31.38
CA THR A 4 -48.28 11.03 31.86
C THR A 4 -47.64 10.24 30.72
N PHE A 5 -46.37 9.90 30.98
CA PHE A 5 -45.27 9.44 30.16
C PHE A 5 -45.28 7.95 29.74
N ILE A 6 -44.64 7.70 28.58
CA ILE A 6 -43.70 6.62 28.18
C ILE A 6 -44.14 5.14 28.22
N GLY A 7 -43.89 4.47 27.06
CA GLY A 7 -43.66 3.02 26.99
C GLY A 7 -43.28 2.53 25.57
N ALA A 8 -41.96 2.48 25.30
CA ALA A 8 -41.18 1.63 24.38
C ALA A 8 -41.78 1.03 23.07
N VAL A 9 -41.26 1.38 21.88
CA VAL A 9 -40.17 0.76 21.04
C VAL A 9 -40.63 -0.39 20.09
N PHE A 10 -40.08 -0.32 18.85
CA PHE A 10 -39.91 -1.31 17.77
C PHE A 10 -40.93 -1.21 16.62
N GLY A 11 -40.56 -1.09 15.35
CA GLY A 11 -39.27 -1.05 14.69
C GLY A 11 -39.55 -0.79 13.21
N GLY A 12 -38.82 0.14 12.61
CA GLY A 12 -38.90 0.40 11.18
C GLY A 12 -37.48 0.49 10.65
N LEU A 13 -37.12 -0.45 9.77
CA LEU A 13 -35.82 -0.52 9.10
C LEU A 13 -35.35 0.88 8.69
N ILE A 14 -34.27 1.36 9.32
CA ILE A 14 -33.48 2.43 8.71
C ILE A 14 -32.67 1.74 7.62
N ALA A 15 -33.18 1.82 6.39
CA ALA A 15 -32.36 1.61 5.19
C ALA A 15 -31.24 2.65 5.24
N GLY A 16 -30.11 2.28 5.86
CA GLY A 16 -28.92 3.09 5.84
C GLY A 16 -28.49 3.28 4.39
N PRO A 17 -28.07 4.50 3.99
CA PRO A 17 -27.50 4.67 2.66
C PRO A 17 -26.28 3.75 2.60
N LEU A 18 -26.28 2.81 1.66
CA LEU A 18 -25.06 2.20 1.17
C LEU A 18 -24.19 3.37 0.72
N THR A 19 -23.26 3.79 1.55
CA THR A 19 -22.22 4.73 1.17
C THR A 19 -21.44 4.05 0.07
N ALA A 20 -21.87 4.31 -1.15
CA ALA A 20 -21.17 4.01 -2.37
C ALA A 20 -19.85 4.78 -2.35
N THR A 21 -18.80 4.18 -1.81
CA THR A 21 -17.43 4.56 -2.13
C THR A 21 -17.11 3.99 -3.51
N ALA A 22 -17.80 4.48 -4.54
CA ALA A 22 -17.58 4.09 -5.93
C ALA A 22 -17.45 5.35 -6.82
N GLN A 23 -16.81 6.38 -6.27
CA GLN A 23 -16.40 7.59 -7.00
C GLN A 23 -14.96 7.96 -6.63
N GLN A 24 -14.03 7.03 -6.84
CA GLN A 24 -12.66 7.40 -7.16
C GLN A 24 -12.52 7.16 -8.66
N GLY A 25 -12.68 8.21 -9.46
CA GLY A 25 -12.53 8.11 -10.91
C GLY A 25 -11.15 7.56 -11.24
N GLU A 26 -11.12 6.38 -11.87
CA GLU A 26 -10.03 5.75 -12.64
C GLU A 26 -8.58 6.12 -12.27
N HIS A 27 -8.28 6.27 -10.98
CA HIS A 27 -6.92 6.49 -10.52
C HIS A 27 -6.22 5.15 -10.55
N VAL A 28 -5.36 4.94 -11.56
CA VAL A 28 -4.51 3.75 -11.63
C VAL A 28 -3.45 3.87 -10.55
N PRO A 29 -3.45 3.02 -9.50
CA PRO A 29 -2.50 3.11 -8.42
C PRO A 29 -1.07 2.93 -8.95
N ARG A 30 -0.12 3.64 -8.34
CA ARG A 30 1.28 3.65 -8.72
C ARG A 30 2.16 3.24 -7.56
N ILE A 31 2.95 2.19 -7.78
CA ILE A 31 3.89 1.65 -6.82
C ILE A 31 5.29 2.04 -7.26
N GLY A 32 6.00 2.81 -6.44
CA GLY A 32 7.42 3.05 -6.66
C GLY A 32 8.23 1.93 -6.02
N TYR A 33 9.10 1.27 -6.77
CA TYR A 33 9.94 0.20 -6.27
C TYR A 33 11.43 0.57 -6.28
N VAL A 34 12.04 0.72 -5.10
CA VAL A 34 13.50 0.90 -4.95
C VAL A 34 14.15 -0.44 -4.67
N THR A 35 15.05 -0.88 -5.57
CA THR A 35 15.75 -2.16 -5.43
C THR A 35 17.26 -2.04 -5.53
N ARG A 36 17.96 -2.92 -4.80
CA ARG A 36 19.41 -3.11 -4.92
C ARG A 36 19.78 -3.88 -6.19
N ALA A 37 18.88 -4.75 -6.65
CA ALA A 37 19.16 -5.75 -7.66
C ALA A 37 19.52 -5.13 -9.01
N SER A 38 20.46 -5.74 -9.72
CA SER A 38 20.81 -5.38 -11.12
C SER A 38 19.97 -6.15 -12.15
N SER A 39 19.10 -7.07 -11.71
CA SER A 39 18.20 -7.84 -12.56
C SER A 39 16.99 -7.04 -12.99
N THR A 40 16.36 -7.47 -14.09
CA THR A 40 15.02 -7.02 -14.48
C THR A 40 14.02 -7.33 -13.36
N PHE A 41 13.09 -6.41 -13.09
CA PHE A 41 12.00 -6.61 -12.14
C PHE A 41 11.11 -7.80 -12.56
N GLY A 42 10.65 -8.57 -11.59
CA GLY A 42 9.86 -9.79 -11.78
C GLY A 42 10.70 -11.05 -12.01
N MET A 43 12.03 -10.95 -11.91
CA MET A 43 12.95 -12.10 -12.07
C MET A 43 13.37 -12.71 -10.73
N LEU A 44 13.25 -11.96 -9.63
CA LEU A 44 13.54 -12.49 -8.30
C LEU A 44 12.28 -13.16 -7.71
N PRO A 45 12.41 -14.28 -6.98
CA PRO A 45 11.26 -14.96 -6.38
C PRO A 45 10.36 -14.02 -5.56
N VAL A 46 10.95 -13.14 -4.74
CA VAL A 46 10.21 -12.14 -3.96
C VAL A 46 9.42 -11.15 -4.83
N GLU A 47 9.93 -10.79 -6.01
CA GLU A 47 9.22 -9.89 -6.93
C GLU A 47 8.04 -10.62 -7.58
N GLN A 48 8.20 -11.92 -7.87
CA GLN A 48 7.13 -12.76 -8.38
C GLN A 48 6.03 -12.96 -7.34
N GLU A 49 6.39 -13.31 -6.09
CA GLU A 49 5.45 -13.43 -4.97
C GLU A 49 4.70 -12.12 -4.73
N PHE A 50 5.37 -10.99 -4.88
CA PHE A 50 4.74 -9.69 -4.81
C PHE A 50 3.72 -9.45 -5.95
N LEU A 51 4.09 -9.77 -7.20
CA LEU A 51 3.21 -9.66 -8.36
C LEU A 51 2.01 -10.62 -8.26
N ASP A 52 2.23 -11.84 -7.77
CA ASP A 52 1.18 -12.84 -7.52
C ASP A 52 0.22 -12.33 -6.43
N GLY A 53 0.76 -11.79 -5.34
CA GLY A 53 -0.05 -11.17 -4.28
C GLY A 53 -0.88 -9.98 -4.78
N LEU A 54 -0.33 -9.14 -5.67
CA LEU A 54 -1.10 -8.09 -6.35
C LEU A 54 -2.23 -8.69 -7.20
N HIS A 55 -1.91 -9.71 -8.00
CA HIS A 55 -2.86 -10.38 -8.88
C HIS A 55 -4.02 -10.99 -8.09
N ASP A 56 -3.75 -11.65 -6.97
CA ASP A 56 -4.76 -12.26 -6.09
C ASP A 56 -5.71 -11.22 -5.48
N HIS A 57 -5.25 -9.98 -5.33
CA HIS A 57 -6.06 -8.84 -4.89
C HIS A 57 -6.68 -8.04 -6.06
N GLY A 58 -6.55 -8.55 -7.28
CA GLY A 58 -7.15 -7.96 -8.48
C GLY A 58 -6.32 -6.87 -9.15
N TYR A 59 -5.06 -6.66 -8.74
CA TYR A 59 -4.13 -5.72 -9.34
C TYR A 59 -3.20 -6.44 -10.33
N VAL A 60 -3.20 -5.99 -11.58
CA VAL A 60 -2.39 -6.52 -12.68
C VAL A 60 -1.56 -5.39 -13.26
N GLU A 61 -0.23 -5.55 -13.20
CA GLU A 61 0.72 -4.58 -13.72
C GLU A 61 0.42 -4.20 -15.17
N GLY A 62 0.43 -2.90 -15.47
CA GLY A 62 0.16 -2.35 -16.80
C GLY A 62 -1.31 -2.36 -17.20
N ARG A 63 -2.18 -3.02 -16.44
CA ARG A 63 -3.63 -3.03 -16.69
C ARG A 63 -4.37 -2.08 -15.75
N ASN A 64 -4.17 -2.24 -14.45
CA ASN A 64 -4.84 -1.44 -13.41
C ASN A 64 -3.94 -1.12 -12.20
N VAL A 65 -2.63 -1.33 -12.33
CA VAL A 65 -1.59 -0.79 -11.43
C VAL A 65 -0.33 -0.51 -12.26
N VAL A 66 0.41 0.54 -11.92
CA VAL A 66 1.70 0.87 -12.54
C VAL A 66 2.82 0.67 -11.53
N ILE A 67 3.90 0.00 -11.92
CA ILE A 67 5.07 -0.19 -11.07
C ILE A 67 6.25 0.58 -11.67
N GLU A 68 6.68 1.62 -10.96
CA GLU A 68 7.83 2.44 -11.32
C GLU A 68 9.08 1.90 -10.63
N VAL A 69 9.94 1.22 -11.37
CA VAL A 69 11.14 0.59 -10.80
C VAL A 69 12.34 1.53 -10.88
N ARG A 70 13.10 1.61 -9.78
CA ARG A 70 14.38 2.30 -9.70
C ARG A 70 15.42 1.39 -9.06
N SER A 71 16.37 0.96 -9.89
CA SER A 71 17.45 0.06 -9.49
C SER A 71 18.75 0.82 -9.20
N ALA A 72 19.35 0.50 -8.05
CA ALA A 72 20.69 0.93 -7.69
C ALA A 72 21.78 0.22 -8.53
N GLY A 73 21.48 -0.94 -9.11
CA GLY A 73 22.46 -1.74 -9.87
C GLY A 73 23.68 -2.10 -9.02
N GLY A 74 23.48 -2.47 -7.76
CA GLY A 74 24.54 -2.77 -6.81
C GLY A 74 25.28 -1.57 -6.21
N ARG A 75 24.89 -0.32 -6.53
CA ARG A 75 25.52 0.92 -6.06
C ARG A 75 24.72 1.57 -4.92
N PRO A 76 25.01 1.29 -3.65
CA PRO A 76 24.20 1.75 -2.52
C PRO A 76 24.10 3.28 -2.40
N GLU A 77 25.11 4.01 -2.87
CA GLU A 77 25.15 5.47 -2.90
C GLU A 77 24.01 6.10 -3.72
N ARG A 78 23.37 5.34 -4.61
CA ARG A 78 22.27 5.81 -5.46
C ARG A 78 20.91 5.78 -4.77
N PHE A 79 20.75 5.10 -3.63
CA PHE A 79 19.42 4.92 -3.04
C PHE A 79 18.72 6.25 -2.71
N ALA A 80 19.47 7.26 -2.24
CA ALA A 80 18.91 8.57 -1.94
C ALA A 80 18.35 9.29 -3.19
N GLU A 81 19.10 9.24 -4.30
CA GLU A 81 18.67 9.77 -5.59
C GLU A 81 17.42 9.04 -6.09
N LEU A 82 17.46 7.71 -6.10
CA LEU A 82 16.37 6.86 -6.62
C LEU A 82 15.07 7.01 -5.82
N ALA A 83 15.16 7.10 -4.49
CA ALA A 83 14.00 7.37 -3.65
C ALA A 83 13.41 8.76 -3.95
N THR A 84 14.26 9.77 -4.14
CA THR A 84 13.84 11.13 -4.49
C THR A 84 13.13 11.17 -5.86
N GLU A 85 13.63 10.43 -6.84
CA GLU A 85 12.97 10.31 -8.15
C GLU A 85 11.56 9.75 -8.03
N LEU A 86 11.35 8.70 -7.24
CA LEU A 86 10.03 8.09 -7.06
C LEU A 86 9.07 9.00 -6.29
N VAL A 87 9.54 9.71 -5.26
CA VAL A 87 8.73 10.72 -4.54
C VAL A 87 8.28 11.85 -5.48
N ARG A 88 9.09 12.21 -6.48
CA ARG A 88 8.74 13.18 -7.52
C ARG A 88 7.80 12.63 -8.59
N LEU A 89 7.64 11.31 -8.70
CA LEU A 89 6.74 10.62 -9.65
C LEU A 89 5.35 10.36 -9.07
N PRO A 90 4.88 11.23 -8.17
CA PRO A 90 3.91 10.97 -7.09
C PRO A 90 3.36 9.54 -7.08
N VAL A 91 4.10 8.62 -6.46
CA VAL A 91 3.64 7.24 -6.24
C VAL A 91 2.74 7.16 -5.00
N ASP A 92 1.81 6.22 -4.99
CA ASP A 92 0.89 5.99 -3.87
C ASP A 92 1.54 5.17 -2.75
N VAL A 93 2.47 4.29 -3.13
CA VAL A 93 3.20 3.41 -2.21
C VAL A 93 4.64 3.31 -2.66
N LEU A 94 5.57 3.39 -1.71
CA LEU A 94 6.97 3.05 -1.93
C LEU A 94 7.25 1.63 -1.43
N LEU A 95 7.48 0.72 -2.36
CA LEU A 95 8.04 -0.58 -2.08
C LEU A 95 9.57 -0.48 -2.03
N VAL A 96 10.17 -1.02 -0.98
CA VAL A 96 11.61 -1.10 -0.79
C VAL A 96 12.00 -2.55 -0.81
N GLY A 97 12.97 -2.92 -1.66
CA GLY A 97 13.34 -4.33 -1.83
C GLY A 97 13.91 -4.99 -0.57
N VAL A 98 14.71 -4.27 0.22
CA VAL A 98 15.38 -4.78 1.42
C VAL A 98 15.43 -3.73 2.54
N CYS A 99 15.56 -4.15 3.79
CA CYS A 99 15.90 -3.27 4.91
C CYS A 99 17.28 -2.56 4.74
N GLY A 100 17.59 -1.59 5.61
CA GLY A 100 18.87 -0.87 5.65
C GLY A 100 18.90 0.39 4.76
N ALA A 101 20.02 0.61 4.06
CA ALA A 101 20.25 1.83 3.25
C ALA A 101 19.09 2.24 2.31
N PRO A 102 18.42 1.33 1.57
CA PRO A 102 17.29 1.74 0.73
C PRO A 102 16.03 2.12 1.52
N LEU A 103 15.79 1.50 2.69
CA LEU A 103 14.70 1.89 3.59
C LEU A 103 14.97 3.24 4.23
N ASP A 104 16.20 3.48 4.68
CA ASP A 104 16.61 4.75 5.28
C ASP A 104 16.51 5.89 4.25
N ALA A 105 16.90 5.63 3.00
CA ALA A 105 16.72 6.55 1.89
C ALA A 105 15.25 6.87 1.62
N ALA A 106 14.36 5.87 1.58
CA ALA A 106 12.93 6.07 1.38
C ALA A 106 12.30 6.91 2.51
N ARG A 107 12.61 6.59 3.78
CA ARG A 107 12.14 7.37 4.95
C ARG A 107 12.66 8.80 4.96
N SER A 108 13.88 9.02 4.46
CA SER A 108 14.44 10.37 4.34
C SER A 108 13.79 11.16 3.22
N ALA A 109 13.39 10.49 2.13
CA ALA A 109 12.78 11.12 0.97
C ALA A 109 11.31 11.51 1.18
N THR A 110 10.59 10.81 2.06
CA THR A 110 9.16 11.11 2.32
C THR A 110 8.71 10.66 3.72
N GLN A 111 7.76 11.42 4.26
CA GLN A 111 7.06 11.13 5.52
C GLN A 111 5.56 10.91 5.31
N THR A 112 5.08 11.06 4.07
CA THR A 112 3.64 11.04 3.74
C THR A 112 3.25 9.88 2.85
N ILE A 113 4.18 9.39 2.02
CA ILE A 113 3.94 8.21 1.18
C ILE A 113 4.20 6.97 2.05
N PRO A 114 3.24 6.04 2.16
CA PRO A 114 3.45 4.77 2.84
C PRO A 114 4.66 4.01 2.27
N ILE A 115 5.48 3.47 3.18
CA ILE A 115 6.66 2.67 2.82
C ILE A 115 6.40 1.22 3.23
N VAL A 116 6.60 0.31 2.29
CA VAL A 116 6.48 -1.12 2.48
C VAL A 116 7.81 -1.78 2.11
N VAL A 117 8.24 -2.81 2.84
CA VAL A 117 9.60 -3.37 2.66
C VAL A 117 9.55 -4.85 2.34
N ALA A 118 9.73 -5.23 1.07
CA ALA A 118 9.52 -6.59 0.56
C ALA A 118 10.27 -7.66 1.38
N THR A 119 11.50 -7.38 1.80
CA THR A 119 12.27 -8.28 2.69
C THR A 119 12.94 -7.51 3.83
N CYS A 120 12.60 -7.89 5.06
CA CYS A 120 13.35 -7.50 6.25
C CYS A 120 13.54 -8.76 7.10
N ASN A 121 14.80 -9.15 7.31
CA ASN A 121 15.15 -10.28 8.18
C ASN A 121 14.37 -11.58 7.84
N ASP A 122 14.28 -11.92 6.55
CA ASP A 122 13.63 -13.12 6.01
C ASP A 122 12.10 -13.26 6.21
N ASP A 123 11.40 -12.21 6.67
CA ASP A 123 9.93 -12.22 6.80
C ASP A 123 9.27 -11.39 5.69
N LEU A 124 8.30 -12.01 4.98
CA LEU A 124 7.70 -11.49 3.75
C LEU A 124 6.50 -10.58 4.04
N VAL A 125 6.38 -9.54 3.21
CA VAL A 125 5.27 -8.59 3.22
C VAL A 125 4.08 -9.17 2.47
N GLU A 126 3.28 -9.99 3.15
CA GLU A 126 1.93 -10.26 2.65
C GLU A 126 0.94 -9.14 3.03
N THR A 127 1.18 -8.41 4.12
CA THR A 127 0.13 -7.56 4.74
C THR A 127 0.26 -6.05 4.49
N GLY A 128 1.39 -5.57 3.97
CA GLY A 128 1.68 -4.13 3.89
C GLY A 128 1.05 -3.41 2.70
N ILE A 129 0.92 -4.08 1.56
CA ILE A 129 0.68 -3.40 0.27
C ILE A 129 -0.81 -3.22 0.00
N VAL A 130 -1.63 -4.23 0.28
CA VAL A 130 -3.09 -4.16 0.14
C VAL A 130 -3.67 -3.05 1.01
N ASN A 131 -3.25 -3.00 2.28
CA ASN A 131 -3.65 -1.94 3.21
C ASN A 131 -3.20 -0.54 2.75
N SER A 132 -2.08 -0.46 2.04
CA SER A 132 -1.55 0.81 1.55
C SER A 132 -2.24 1.28 0.26
N LEU A 133 -2.59 0.35 -0.64
CA LEU A 133 -3.29 0.64 -1.89
C LEU A 133 -4.79 0.89 -1.68
N ALA A 134 -5.38 0.24 -0.67
CA ALA A 134 -6.79 0.45 -0.28
C ALA A 134 -7.02 1.80 0.44
N GLY A 135 -5.96 2.58 0.68
CA GLY A 135 -5.99 3.76 1.54
C GLY A 135 -6.08 3.40 3.03
N PRO A 136 -5.87 4.37 3.95
CA PRO A 136 -5.95 4.11 5.39
C PRO A 136 -7.38 3.69 5.76
N VAL A 137 -7.64 2.39 5.78
CA VAL A 137 -8.83 1.86 6.43
C VAL A 137 -8.66 2.15 7.91
N GLY A 138 -9.60 2.94 8.45
CA GLY A 138 -9.64 3.31 9.85
C GLY A 138 -9.40 2.10 10.76
N THR A 139 -8.61 2.32 11.80
CA THR A 139 -8.23 1.36 12.82
C THR A 139 -9.42 0.60 13.42
N SER A 140 -9.34 -0.72 13.46
CA SER A 140 -9.85 -1.57 14.57
C SER A 140 -9.13 -2.91 14.48
N ARG A 141 -8.03 -3.13 15.21
CA ARG A 141 -8.04 -3.66 16.59
C ARG A 141 -8.85 -4.96 16.70
N ASP A 142 -8.22 -6.10 16.41
CA ASP A 142 -8.07 -7.24 17.33
C ASP A 142 -7.35 -8.37 16.58
N TYR A 143 -6.29 -8.91 17.19
CA TYR A 143 -5.74 -10.22 16.82
C TYR A 143 -5.74 -11.03 18.11
N PRO A 144 -6.58 -12.08 18.24
CA PRO A 144 -6.46 -12.98 19.37
C PRO A 144 -5.27 -13.92 19.15
N SER A 145 -4.56 -14.15 20.24
CA SER A 145 -3.49 -15.13 20.43
C SER A 145 -3.92 -16.57 20.16
#